data_AF-A0A951P0Z4-F1
#
_entry.id   AF-A0A951P0Z4-F1
#
_cell.length_a   1.000
_cell.length_b   1.000
_cell.length_c   1.000
_cell.angle_alpha   90.00
_cell.angle_beta   90.00
_cell.angle_gamma   90.00
#
_symmetry.space_group_name_H-M   'P 1'
#
loop_
_entity.id
_entity.type
_entity.pdbx_description
1 polymer ?
#
loop_
_entity_poly.entity_id
_entity_poly.type
_entity_poly.pdbx_seq_one_letter_code
_entity_poly.pdbx_strand_id
1 'polypeptide(L)'
;MIPNLSEAMIRRHTTGRSFERGQHYCRAGAVSSLIQRGNVLWAQVEGTEAAPYRIRIWVDSGGIKSASCSCLYDYEGWCKHIVATLIDCLYQPIN
;
A
#
# COMPACT_ATOMS: atom_id res chain seq x y z
N MET A 1 9.28 -4.63 9.44
CA MET A 1 10.02 -3.75 8.50
C MET A 1 10.15 -4.43 7.14
N ILE A 2 9.83 -3.73 6.04
CA ILE A 2 9.85 -4.29 4.68
C ILE A 2 11.23 -4.02 4.05
N PRO A 3 12.02 -5.05 3.68
CA PRO A 3 13.32 -4.86 3.04
C PRO A 3 13.20 -4.06 1.74
N ASN A 4 14.15 -3.15 1.49
CA ASN A 4 14.25 -2.37 0.26
C ASN A 4 13.02 -1.50 -0.09
N LEU A 5 12.10 -1.30 0.86
CA LEU A 5 10.98 -0.39 0.66
C LEU A 5 11.50 1.04 0.55
N SER A 6 11.21 1.69 -0.57
CA SER A 6 11.57 3.08 -0.85
C SER A 6 10.54 3.71 -1.77
N GLU A 7 10.45 5.04 -1.75
CA GLU A 7 9.58 5.78 -2.67
C GLU A 7 9.91 5.47 -4.15
N ALA A 8 11.21 5.38 -4.47
CA ALA A 8 11.66 5.05 -5.82
C ALA A 8 11.15 3.67 -6.27
N MET A 9 11.14 2.68 -5.38
CA MET A 9 10.56 1.37 -5.68
C MET A 9 9.05 1.47 -5.88
N ILE A 10 8.32 2.19 -5.02
CA ILE A 10 6.87 2.38 -5.17
C ILE A 10 6.55 3.01 -6.53
N ARG A 11 7.27 4.07 -6.92
CA ARG A 11 7.12 4.75 -8.22
C ARG A 11 7.39 3.86 -9.42
N ARG A 12 8.32 2.89 -9.32
CA ARG A 12 8.60 1.93 -10.41
C ARG A 12 7.46 0.95 -10.66
N HIS A 13 6.61 0.69 -9.67
CA HIS A 13 5.52 -0.29 -9.75
C HIS A 13 4.13 0.35 -9.88
N THR A 14 4.03 1.66 -10.06
CA THR A 14 2.75 2.37 -10.16
C THR A 14 2.81 3.46 -11.22
N THR A 15 1.64 3.90 -11.68
CA THR A 15 1.54 5.08 -12.55
C THR A 15 1.67 6.36 -11.73
N GLY A 16 2.12 7.45 -12.35
CA GLY A 16 2.22 8.76 -11.67
C GLY A 16 0.89 9.19 -11.03
N ARG A 17 -0.24 8.98 -11.73
CA ARG A 17 -1.58 9.29 -11.22
C ARG A 17 -1.96 8.47 -9.98
N SER A 18 -1.67 7.17 -9.97
CA SER A 18 -1.93 6.36 -8.78
C SER A 18 -0.98 6.69 -7.64
N PHE A 19 0.25 7.09 -7.95
CA PHE A 19 1.20 7.55 -6.95
C PHE A 19 0.73 8.82 -6.23
N GLU A 20 0.35 9.85 -6.98
CA GLU A 20 -0.17 11.12 -6.45
C GLU A 20 -1.41 10.90 -5.58
N ARG A 21 -2.34 10.06 -6.05
CA ARG A 21 -3.52 9.72 -5.26
C ARG A 21 -3.15 8.94 -4.00
N GLY A 22 -2.22 7.99 -4.07
CA GLY A 22 -1.78 7.25 -2.89
C GLY A 22 -1.19 8.16 -1.81
N GLN A 23 -0.36 9.14 -2.20
CA GLN A 23 0.12 10.18 -1.28
C GLN A 23 -1.02 10.97 -0.63
N HIS A 24 -2.05 11.33 -1.40
CA HIS A 24 -3.22 12.02 -0.86
C HIS A 24 -3.94 11.17 0.20
N TYR A 25 -4.17 9.89 -0.07
CA TYR A 25 -4.86 8.99 0.87
C TYR A 25 -4.05 8.76 2.15
N CYS A 26 -2.73 8.58 2.04
CA CYS A 26 -1.87 8.49 3.23
C CYS A 26 -1.92 9.79 4.05
N ARG A 27 -1.77 10.97 3.42
CA ARG A 27 -1.86 12.26 4.12
C ARG A 27 -3.23 12.52 4.75
N ALA A 28 -4.29 11.98 4.17
CA ALA A 28 -5.65 12.08 4.71
C ALA A 28 -5.89 11.13 5.90
N GLY A 29 -4.92 10.29 6.29
CA GLY A 29 -5.10 9.31 7.36
C GLY A 29 -6.03 8.16 6.98
N ALA A 30 -6.23 7.90 5.68
CA ALA A 30 -7.16 6.89 5.20
C ALA A 30 -6.67 5.45 5.42
N VAL A 31 -5.40 5.25 5.79
CA VAL A 31 -4.82 3.94 6.07
C VAL A 31 -5.06 3.59 7.52
N SER A 32 -5.63 2.42 7.77
CA SER A 32 -5.91 1.90 9.11
C SER A 32 -5.61 0.42 9.20
N SER A 33 -5.60 -0.12 10.43
CA SER A 33 -5.35 -1.54 10.69
C SER A 33 -4.05 -2.07 10.06
N LEU A 34 -3.02 -1.22 9.98
CA LEU A 34 -1.73 -1.57 9.42
C LEU A 34 -1.00 -2.54 10.35
N ILE A 35 -0.93 -3.82 9.98
CA ILE A 35 -0.34 -4.88 10.80
C ILE A 35 0.43 -5.89 9.95
N GLN A 36 1.62 -6.26 10.40
CA GLN A 36 2.40 -7.33 9.79
C GLN A 36 2.17 -8.65 10.56
N ARG A 37 1.77 -9.71 9.84
CA ARG A 37 1.65 -11.08 10.37
C ARG A 37 2.51 -12.02 9.55
N GLY A 38 3.61 -12.47 10.13
CA GLY A 38 4.62 -13.24 9.41
C GLY A 38 5.14 -12.46 8.21
N ASN A 39 4.98 -13.04 7.01
CA ASN A 39 5.42 -12.47 5.75
C ASN A 39 4.33 -11.71 4.99
N VAL A 40 3.21 -11.37 5.65
CA VAL A 40 2.10 -10.64 5.05
C VAL A 40 1.78 -9.38 5.84
N LEU A 41 1.81 -8.25 5.15
CA LEU A 41 1.28 -6.99 5.63
C LEU A 41 -0.22 -6.90 5.29
N TRP A 42 -1.00 -6.50 6.28
CA TRP A 42 -2.43 -6.23 6.16
C TRP A 42 -2.69 -4.76 6.43
N ALA A 43 -3.62 -4.18 5.67
CA ALA A 43 -4.15 -2.85 5.94
C ALA A 43 -5.58 -2.75 5.44
N GLN A 44 -6.27 -1.74 5.95
CA GLN A 44 -7.55 -1.26 5.44
C GLN A 44 -7.37 0.18 4.97
N VAL A 45 -7.96 0.51 3.83
CA VAL A 45 -7.88 1.87 3.29
C VAL A 45 -9.28 2.37 2.99
N GLU A 46 -9.68 3.43 3.69
CA GLU A 46 -10.94 4.14 3.40
C GLU A 46 -10.91 4.70 1.98
N GLY A 47 -12.06 4.67 1.31
CA GLY A 47 -12.17 5.10 -0.08
C GLY A 47 -13.59 5.51 -0.44
N THR A 48 -13.97 5.26 -1.68
CA THR A 48 -15.29 5.70 -2.19
C THR A 48 -16.42 4.78 -1.77
N GLU A 49 -16.12 3.52 -1.45
CA GLU A 49 -17.11 2.56 -0.97
C GLU A 49 -17.38 2.76 0.52
N ALA A 50 -18.57 2.34 0.97
CA ALA A 50 -18.95 2.38 2.37
C ALA A 50 -18.05 1.49 3.25
N ALA A 51 -17.56 0.37 2.70
CA ALA A 51 -16.60 -0.50 3.37
C ALA A 51 -15.17 -0.19 2.92
N PRO A 52 -14.17 -0.20 3.84
CA PRO A 52 -12.79 0.05 3.47
C PRO A 52 -12.23 -1.06 2.60
N TYR A 53 -11.30 -0.70 1.70
CA TYR A 53 -10.61 -1.66 0.86
C TYR A 53 -9.57 -2.44 1.67
N ARG A 54 -9.46 -3.73 1.39
CA ARG A 54 -8.54 -4.65 2.09
C ARG A 54 -7.27 -4.82 1.28
N ILE A 55 -6.13 -4.54 1.91
CA ILE A 55 -4.80 -4.61 1.30
C ILE A 55 -4.06 -5.80 1.91
N ARG A 56 -3.39 -6.55 1.03
CA ARG A 56 -2.44 -7.61 1.41
C ARG A 56 -1.15 -7.42 0.62
N ILE A 57 -0.02 -7.31 1.30
CA ILE A 57 1.30 -7.22 0.68
C ILE A 57 2.16 -8.35 1.22
N TRP A 58 2.61 -9.24 0.34
CA TRP A 58 3.52 -10.33 0.70
C TRP A 58 4.94 -9.84 0.57
N VAL A 59 5.74 -10.11 1.61
CA VAL A 59 7.14 -9.69 1.70
C VAL A 59 8.04 -10.89 1.90
N ASP A 60 9.27 -10.80 1.43
CA ASP A 60 10.32 -11.77 1.70
C ASP A 60 11.67 -11.06 1.91
N SER A 61 12.77 -11.81 1.95
CA SER A 61 14.10 -11.25 2.12
C SER A 61 14.51 -10.26 1.03
N GLY A 62 13.90 -10.31 -0.16
CA GLY A 62 14.14 -9.38 -1.26
C GLY A 62 13.30 -8.10 -1.20
N GLY A 63 12.24 -8.07 -0.40
CA GLY A 63 11.32 -6.94 -0.28
C GLY A 63 9.88 -7.34 -0.60
N ILE A 64 9.18 -6.54 -1.41
CA ILE A 64 7.79 -6.84 -1.80
C ILE A 64 7.78 -7.91 -2.89
N LYS A 65 7.18 -9.06 -2.59
CA LYS A 65 6.96 -10.15 -3.53
C LYS A 65 5.70 -9.94 -4.37
N SER A 66 4.61 -9.53 -3.72
CA SER A 66 3.34 -9.24 -4.40
C SER A 66 2.44 -8.34 -3.55
N ALA A 67 1.49 -7.68 -4.20
CA ALA A 67 0.53 -6.81 -3.53
C ALA A 67 -0.87 -7.02 -4.14
N SER A 68 -1.90 -7.01 -3.29
CA SER A 68 -3.29 -7.18 -3.66
C SER A 68 -4.15 -6.15 -2.92
N CYS A 69 -5.16 -5.65 -3.60
CA CYS A 69 -6.18 -4.77 -3.05
C CYS A 69 -7.56 -5.26 -3.49
N SER A 70 -8.55 -5.17 -2.62
CA SER A 70 -9.94 -5.56 -2.93
C SER A 70 -10.69 -4.56 -3.82
N CYS A 71 -10.03 -3.54 -4.37
CA CYS A 71 -10.69 -2.56 -5.23
C CYS A 71 -10.79 -3.10 -6.66
N LEU A 72 -11.85 -2.70 -7.37
CA LEU A 72 -12.08 -3.02 -8.80
C LEU A 72 -11.13 -2.26 -9.76
N TYR A 73 -9.94 -1.90 -9.30
CA TYR A 73 -9.01 -1.09 -10.08
C TYR A 73 -8.41 -1.94 -11.20
N ASP A 74 -8.62 -1.50 -12.44
CA ASP A 74 -8.24 -2.20 -13.69
C ASP A 74 -7.19 -1.42 -14.51
N TYR A 75 -6.32 -0.63 -13.85
CA TYR A 75 -5.22 0.03 -14.54
C TYR A 75 -3.89 -0.66 -14.23
N GLU A 76 -2.85 -0.30 -14.99
CA GLU A 76 -1.48 -0.80 -14.80
C GLU A 76 -0.87 -0.46 -13.44
N GLY A 77 -0.16 -1.43 -12.86
CA GLY A 77 0.60 -1.30 -11.62
C GLY A 77 -0.24 -1.26 -10.34
N TRP A 78 0.40 -0.85 -9.24
CA TRP A 78 -0.24 -0.78 -7.93
C TRP A 78 -1.24 0.37 -7.87
N CYS A 79 -2.45 0.07 -7.40
CA CYS A 79 -3.48 1.07 -7.20
C CYS A 79 -3.09 2.06 -6.07
N LYS A 80 -3.76 3.22 -6.07
CA LYS A 80 -3.63 4.25 -5.02
C LYS A 80 -3.71 3.72 -3.57
N HIS A 81 -4.49 2.67 -3.29
CA HIS A 81 -4.63 2.14 -1.91
C HIS A 81 -3.39 1.34 -1.48
N ILE A 82 -2.82 0.54 -2.38
CA ILE A 82 -1.55 -0.15 -2.14
C ILE A 82 -0.45 0.90 -1.95
N VAL A 83 -0.41 1.91 -2.81
CA VAL A 83 0.55 3.01 -2.68
C VAL A 83 0.40 3.72 -1.35
N ALA A 84 -0.81 4.09 -0.94
CA ALA A 84 -1.06 4.74 0.34
C ALA A 84 -0.54 3.89 1.51
N THR A 85 -0.82 2.58 1.48
CA THR A 85 -0.34 1.63 2.50
C THR A 85 1.20 1.60 2.56
N LEU A 86 1.87 1.54 1.41
CA LEU A 86 3.33 1.47 1.34
C LEU A 86 4.01 2.78 1.78
N ILE A 87 3.40 3.92 1.46
CA ILE A 87 3.85 5.22 1.93
C ILE A 87 3.66 5.32 3.45
N ASP A 88 2.54 4.85 3.96
CA ASP A 88 2.27 4.82 5.40
C ASP A 88 3.31 3.98 6.15
N CYS A 89 3.70 2.82 5.61
CA CYS A 89 4.80 2.01 6.14
C CYS A 89 6.16 2.71 6.15
N LEU A 90 6.42 3.65 5.24
CA LEU A 90 7.67 4.43 5.22
C LEU A 90 7.71 5.44 6.38
N TYR A 91 6.57 6.01 6.73
CA TYR A 91 6.47 7.03 7.78
C TYR A 91 6.18 6.46 9.17
N GLN A 92 5.51 5.32 9.24
CA GLN A 92 5.20 4.60 10.47
C GLN A 92 5.71 3.16 10.37
N PRO A 93 6.99 2.94 10.73
CA PRO A 93 7.55 1.60 10.75
C PRO A 93 6.74 0.75 11.73
N ILE A 94 6.15 -0.32 11.22
CA ILE A 94 5.36 -1.26 12.00
C ILE A 94 6.31 -1.96 12.97
N ASN A 95 6.11 -1.75 14.26
CA ASN A 95 6.82 -2.41 15.35
C ASN A 95 6.53 -3.91 15.37
#